data_AF-A0A9P5N6R8-F1
#
_entry.id   AF-A0A9P5N6R8-F1
#
_cell.length_a   1.000
_cell.length_b   1.000
_cell.length_c   1.000
_cell.angle_alpha   90.00
_cell.angle_beta   90.00
_cell.angle_gamma   90.00
#
_symmetry.space_group_name_H-M   'P 1'
#
loop_
_entity.id
_entity.type
_entity.pdbx_description
1 polymer ?
#
loop_
_entity_poly.entity_id
_entity_poly.type
_entity_poly.pdbx_seq_one_letter_code
_entity_poly.pdbx_strand_id
1 'polypeptide(L)'
;ATGIRKGVTPDTLLDEDAPTQPRKYTTPSATSRKELPAVFARKRSRSAAFGADEEDQLGDDLPPNPTEKDLIEAKRRQNTVAARRSRRRKLEQFQRMEASRNEERQLKEQWQERANVLLKLVRTMGVNYPDFPPDQLQYADA
;
A
#
# COMPACT_ATOMS: atom_id res chain seq x y z
N ALA A 1 -5.29 12.46 4.27
CA ALA A 1 -6.18 11.28 4.13
C ALA A 1 -5.42 10.16 3.42
N THR A 2 -5.31 8.97 4.02
CA THR A 2 -4.46 7.84 3.54
C THR A 2 -4.96 7.16 2.24
N GLY A 3 -6.10 7.61 1.70
CA GLY A 3 -6.67 7.12 0.44
C GLY A 3 -7.30 5.72 0.52
N ILE A 4 -7.40 5.15 1.73
CA ILE A 4 -8.03 3.86 2.00
C ILE A 4 -9.43 4.13 2.57
N ARG A 5 -10.46 3.44 2.06
CA ARG A 5 -11.83 3.55 2.57
C ARG A 5 -11.94 2.82 3.92
N LYS A 6 -12.69 3.41 4.86
CA LYS A 6 -12.93 2.79 6.18
C LYS A 6 -13.65 1.44 5.99
N GLY A 7 -13.19 0.40 6.69
CA GLY A 7 -13.82 -0.93 6.71
C GLY A 7 -13.43 -1.88 5.56
N VAL A 8 -12.46 -1.50 4.72
CA VAL A 8 -11.93 -2.40 3.67
C VAL A 8 -10.82 -3.26 4.26
N THR A 9 -10.92 -4.58 4.13
CA THR A 9 -9.86 -5.54 4.46
C THR A 9 -9.19 -6.07 3.19
N PRO A 10 -7.96 -6.60 3.27
CA PRO A 10 -7.28 -7.21 2.12
C PRO A 10 -8.15 -8.25 1.41
N ASP A 11 -8.92 -9.03 2.17
CA ASP A 11 -9.80 -10.08 1.65
C ASP A 11 -11.06 -9.53 0.94
N THR A 12 -11.44 -8.28 1.21
CA THR A 12 -12.53 -7.61 0.48
C THR A 12 -12.07 -7.02 -0.86
N LEU A 13 -10.76 -6.99 -1.13
CA LEU A 13 -10.24 -6.58 -2.42
C LEU A 13 -10.43 -7.71 -3.43
N LEU A 14 -10.52 -7.33 -4.71
CA LEU A 14 -10.49 -8.32 -5.80
C LEU A 14 -9.14 -9.05 -5.80
N ASP A 15 -9.21 -10.37 -5.89
CA ASP A 15 -8.03 -11.24 -5.99
C ASP A 15 -7.15 -10.88 -7.19
N GLU A 16 -5.85 -11.17 -7.05
CA GLU A 16 -4.88 -10.95 -8.13
C GLU A 16 -5.27 -11.74 -9.38
N ASP A 17 -5.71 -12.98 -9.21
CA ASP A 17 -6.07 -13.91 -10.28
C ASP A 17 -7.50 -13.73 -10.82
N ALA A 18 -8.28 -12.79 -10.26
CA ALA A 18 -9.63 -12.55 -10.74
C ALA A 18 -9.62 -12.14 -12.23
N PRO A 19 -10.56 -12.62 -13.05
CA PRO A 19 -10.55 -12.35 -14.49
C PRO A 19 -10.59 -10.84 -14.79
N THR A 20 -9.88 -10.41 -15.83
CA THR A 20 -9.93 -9.01 -16.30
C THR A 20 -10.97 -8.86 -17.40
N GLN A 21 -11.84 -7.87 -17.28
CA GLN A 21 -12.86 -7.60 -18.29
C GLN A 21 -12.24 -6.99 -19.56
N PRO A 22 -12.52 -7.54 -20.76
CA PRO A 22 -12.06 -6.96 -22.01
C PRO A 22 -12.80 -5.65 -22.31
N ARG A 23 -12.15 -4.73 -23.02
CA ARG A 23 -12.77 -3.44 -23.41
C ARG A 23 -13.24 -3.50 -24.85
N LYS A 24 -14.53 -3.23 -25.07
CA LYS A 24 -15.09 -3.09 -26.43
C LYS A 24 -14.90 -1.66 -26.92
N TYR A 25 -14.11 -1.47 -27.97
CA TYR A 25 -13.95 -0.17 -28.63
C TYR A 25 -14.87 -0.09 -29.83
N THR A 26 -15.99 0.62 -29.69
CA THR A 26 -16.89 0.93 -30.82
C THR A 26 -16.41 2.16 -31.58
N THR A 27 -15.72 3.08 -30.91
CA THR A 27 -15.07 4.25 -31.49
C THR A 27 -13.59 4.24 -31.13
N PRO A 28 -12.69 4.81 -31.97
CA PRO A 28 -11.30 5.01 -31.57
C PRO A 28 -11.26 5.81 -30.27
N SER A 29 -10.59 5.28 -29.25
CA SER A 29 -10.49 5.97 -27.95
C SER A 29 -9.84 7.34 -28.16
N ALA A 30 -10.32 8.39 -27.48
CA ALA A 30 -9.78 9.75 -27.61
C ALA A 30 -8.27 9.84 -27.30
N THR A 31 -7.75 8.89 -26.50
CA THR A 31 -6.33 8.72 -26.17
C THR A 31 -5.58 7.75 -27.10
N SER A 32 -6.27 7.11 -28.05
CA SER A 32 -5.73 6.15 -29.04
C SER A 32 -5.03 6.80 -30.22
N ARG A 33 -4.91 8.14 -30.25
CA ARG A 33 -4.20 8.88 -31.31
C ARG A 33 -2.67 8.67 -31.33
N LYS A 34 -2.15 7.69 -30.58
CA LYS A 34 -0.73 7.35 -30.59
C LYS A 34 -0.61 5.96 -31.19
N GLU A 35 -0.21 5.91 -32.46
CA GLU A 35 0.02 4.66 -33.21
C GLU A 35 0.95 3.70 -32.47
N LEU A 36 1.83 4.21 -31.60
CA LEU A 36 2.54 3.42 -30.62
C LEU A 36 2.55 4.18 -29.27
N PRO A 37 2.12 3.56 -28.16
CA PRO A 37 2.46 4.10 -26.84
C PRO A 37 3.98 4.24 -26.79
N ALA A 38 4.52 5.42 -26.45
CA ALA A 38 5.96 5.72 -26.44
C ALA A 38 6.83 4.72 -25.65
N VAL A 39 6.19 3.91 -24.79
CA VAL A 39 6.81 2.81 -24.05
C VAL A 39 7.19 1.62 -24.97
N PHE A 40 6.46 1.36 -26.06
CA PHE A 40 6.80 0.30 -27.02
C PHE A 40 7.96 0.70 -27.95
N ALA A 41 8.11 1.99 -28.26
CA ALA A 41 9.27 2.49 -29.01
C ALA A 41 10.57 2.49 -28.17
N ARG A 42 10.47 2.61 -26.84
CA ARG A 42 11.59 2.50 -25.90
C ARG A 42 11.71 1.08 -25.32
N LYS A 43 11.98 0.09 -26.18
CA LYS A 43 12.37 -1.25 -25.71
C LYS A 43 13.77 -1.17 -25.05
N ARG A 44 13.84 -1.59 -23.77
CA ARG A 44 15.05 -2.01 -23.01
C ARG A 44 15.85 -0.95 -22.22
N SER A 45 15.25 -0.17 -21.33
CA SER A 45 16.04 0.49 -20.26
C SER A 45 15.41 0.54 -18.87
N ARG A 46 14.18 0.05 -18.67
CA ARG A 46 13.47 0.17 -17.38
C ARG A 46 13.54 -1.07 -16.47
N SER A 47 14.00 -2.21 -16.97
CA SER A 47 14.10 -3.47 -16.20
C SER A 47 15.20 -3.47 -15.13
N ALA A 48 16.06 -2.44 -15.08
CA ALA A 48 17.12 -2.35 -14.07
C ALA A 48 16.74 -1.55 -12.81
N ALA A 49 15.69 -0.71 -12.87
CA ALA A 49 15.37 0.24 -11.78
C ALA A 49 14.18 -0.19 -10.90
N PHE A 50 13.30 -1.05 -11.42
CA PHE A 50 12.22 -1.68 -10.67
C PHE A 50 12.38 -3.17 -10.94
N GLY A 51 12.58 -3.97 -9.89
CA GLY A 51 12.98 -5.38 -9.99
C GLY A 51 12.19 -6.15 -11.05
N ALA A 52 12.90 -6.97 -11.81
CA ALA A 52 12.38 -7.78 -12.92
C ALA A 52 11.23 -8.74 -12.54
N ASP A 53 10.89 -8.85 -11.26
CA ASP A 53 9.87 -9.76 -10.73
C ASP A 53 8.43 -9.21 -10.86
N GLU A 54 8.25 -7.91 -11.14
CA GLU A 54 6.90 -7.31 -11.19
C GLU A 54 6.28 -7.17 -12.59
N GLU A 55 7.11 -7.10 -13.65
CA GLU A 55 6.61 -6.87 -15.02
C GLU A 55 6.45 -8.15 -15.86
N ASP A 56 7.06 -9.28 -15.46
CA ASP A 56 7.26 -10.43 -16.37
C ASP A 56 6.28 -11.61 -16.17
N GLN A 57 5.50 -11.64 -15.08
CA GLN A 57 4.65 -12.80 -14.75
C GLN A 57 3.36 -12.94 -15.59
N LEU A 58 3.11 -12.04 -16.54
CA LEU A 58 1.87 -12.02 -17.34
C LEU A 58 2.12 -12.03 -18.85
N GLY A 59 3.30 -12.50 -19.28
CA GLY A 59 3.76 -12.50 -20.66
C GLY A 59 3.32 -13.69 -21.53
N ASP A 60 2.69 -14.74 -20.98
CA ASP A 60 2.58 -16.03 -21.67
C ASP A 60 1.40 -16.20 -22.64
N ASP A 61 0.43 -15.28 -22.68
CA ASP A 61 -0.79 -15.46 -23.49
C ASP A 61 -0.78 -14.62 -24.79
N LEU A 62 0.38 -14.22 -25.31
CA LEU A 62 0.42 -13.55 -26.62
C LEU A 62 0.52 -14.57 -27.77
N PRO A 63 -0.29 -14.43 -28.83
CA PRO A 63 -0.17 -15.29 -30.00
C PRO A 63 1.21 -15.09 -30.68
N PRO A 64 1.72 -16.08 -31.44
CA PRO A 64 3.07 -16.05 -32.03
C PRO A 64 3.36 -14.82 -32.92
N ASN A 65 2.33 -14.21 -33.50
CA ASN A 65 2.38 -12.92 -34.19
C ASN A 65 1.34 -11.97 -33.56
N PRO A 66 1.68 -11.27 -32.47
CA PRO A 66 0.73 -10.44 -31.77
C PRO A 66 0.41 -9.18 -32.57
N THR A 67 -0.89 -8.92 -32.74
CA THR A 67 -1.36 -7.64 -33.28
C THR A 67 -1.11 -6.53 -32.26
N GLU A 68 -1.02 -5.27 -32.69
CA GLU A 68 -0.92 -4.12 -31.78
C GLU A 68 -2.04 -4.08 -30.74
N LYS A 69 -3.24 -4.53 -31.12
CA LYS A 69 -4.39 -4.66 -30.21
C LYS A 69 -4.11 -5.64 -29.08
N ASP A 70 -3.50 -6.79 -29.39
CA ASP A 70 -3.17 -7.84 -28.43
C ASP A 70 -2.12 -7.35 -27.42
N LEU A 71 -1.12 -6.60 -27.91
CA LEU A 71 -0.10 -5.97 -27.05
C LEU A 71 -0.71 -4.93 -26.09
N ILE A 72 -1.69 -4.15 -26.55
CA ILE A 72 -2.39 -3.16 -25.73
C ILE A 72 -3.23 -3.85 -24.65
N GLU A 73 -3.93 -4.93 -25.01
CA GLU A 73 -4.75 -5.70 -24.08
C GLU A 73 -3.90 -6.40 -23.02
N ALA A 74 -2.79 -7.04 -23.42
CA ALA A 74 -1.83 -7.64 -22.51
C ALA A 74 -1.29 -6.62 -21.48
N LYS A 75 -0.87 -5.43 -21.95
CA LYS A 75 -0.38 -4.37 -21.06
C LYS A 75 -1.47 -3.87 -20.10
N ARG A 76 -2.73 -3.83 -20.53
CA ARG A 76 -3.85 -3.47 -19.66
C ARG A 76 -4.13 -4.52 -18.60
N ARG A 77 -4.05 -5.79 -18.96
CA ARG A 77 -4.16 -6.92 -18.03
C ARG A 77 -3.06 -6.81 -16.97
N GLN A 78 -1.81 -6.65 -17.39
CA GLN A 78 -0.65 -6.42 -16.51
C GLN A 78 -0.88 -5.24 -15.57
N ASN A 79 -1.27 -4.07 -16.09
CA ASN A 79 -1.52 -2.89 -15.24
C ASN A 79 -2.66 -3.11 -14.24
N THR A 80 -3.71 -3.85 -14.64
CA THR A 80 -4.83 -4.16 -13.76
C THR A 80 -4.39 -5.04 -12.59
N VAL A 81 -3.64 -6.11 -12.88
CA VAL A 81 -3.11 -7.03 -11.85
C VAL A 81 -2.12 -6.31 -10.94
N ALA A 82 -1.19 -5.54 -11.51
CA ALA A 82 -0.24 -4.73 -10.75
C ALA A 82 -0.96 -3.73 -9.82
N ALA A 83 -2.03 -3.08 -10.31
CA ALA A 83 -2.84 -2.18 -9.50
C ALA A 83 -3.56 -2.90 -8.35
N ARG A 84 -4.03 -4.14 -8.54
CA ARG A 84 -4.64 -4.95 -7.46
C ARG A 84 -3.60 -5.29 -6.38
N ARG A 85 -2.46 -5.85 -6.79
CA ARG A 85 -1.32 -6.16 -5.90
C ARG A 85 -0.86 -4.94 -5.11
N SER A 86 -0.71 -3.81 -5.79
CA SER A 86 -0.32 -2.54 -5.15
C SER A 86 -1.33 -2.09 -4.08
N ARG A 87 -2.63 -2.17 -4.38
CA ARG A 87 -3.69 -1.84 -3.40
C ARG A 87 -3.67 -2.77 -2.20
N ARG A 88 -3.49 -4.07 -2.43
CA ARG A 88 -3.38 -5.09 -1.38
C ARG A 88 -2.20 -4.80 -0.46
N ARG A 89 -0.98 -4.68 -1.00
CA ARG A 89 0.23 -4.37 -0.22
C ARG A 89 0.11 -3.07 0.56
N LYS A 90 -0.47 -2.02 -0.05
CA LYS A 90 -0.69 -0.73 0.64
C LYS A 90 -1.62 -0.89 1.85
N LEU A 91 -2.67 -1.71 1.71
CA LEU A 91 -3.62 -1.97 2.79
C LEU A 91 -2.97 -2.80 3.91
N GLU A 92 -2.23 -3.84 3.56
CA GLU A 92 -1.47 -4.66 4.52
C GLU A 92 -0.45 -3.82 5.30
N GLN A 93 0.30 -2.96 4.61
CA GLN A 93 1.23 -2.04 5.25
C GLN A 93 0.52 -1.08 6.20
N PHE A 94 -0.62 -0.54 5.79
CA PHE A 94 -1.43 0.33 6.64
C PHE A 94 -1.89 -0.38 7.91
N GLN A 95 -2.42 -1.60 7.79
CA GLN A 95 -2.84 -2.40 8.94
C GLN A 95 -1.67 -2.71 9.88
N ARG A 96 -0.49 -3.05 9.34
CA ARG A 96 0.72 -3.27 10.13
C ARG A 96 1.15 -2.03 10.91
N MET A 97 1.10 -0.85 10.28
CA MET A 97 1.42 0.42 10.95
C MET A 97 0.42 0.74 12.06
N GLU A 98 -0.88 0.54 11.83
CA GLU A 98 -1.90 0.73 12.87
C GLU A 98 -1.71 -0.25 14.04
N ALA A 99 -1.38 -1.52 13.78
CA ALA A 99 -1.10 -2.50 14.80
C ALA A 99 0.10 -2.09 15.66
N SER A 100 1.24 -1.76 15.04
CA SER A 100 2.46 -1.30 15.74
C SER A 100 2.18 -0.08 16.62
N ARG A 101 1.45 0.91 16.08
CA ARG A 101 1.08 2.13 16.81
C ARG A 101 0.20 1.82 18.02
N ASN A 102 -0.71 0.84 17.90
CA ASN A 102 -1.57 0.43 19.00
C ASN A 102 -0.79 -0.34 20.07
N GLU A 103 0.14 -1.22 19.68
CA GLU A 103 1.02 -1.96 20.59
C GLU A 103 1.92 -0.99 21.39
N GLU A 104 2.58 -0.06 20.71
CA GLU A 104 3.42 0.97 21.35
C GLU A 104 2.60 1.81 22.35
N ARG A 105 1.38 2.19 21.96
CA ARG A 105 0.48 2.94 22.84
C ARG A 105 0.09 2.13 24.07
N GLN A 106 -0.28 0.85 23.92
CA GLN A 106 -0.62 -0.02 25.05
C GLN A 106 0.58 -0.21 25.99
N LEU A 107 1.79 -0.39 25.45
CA LEU A 107 3.00 -0.49 26.26
C LEU A 107 3.28 0.81 27.03
N LYS A 108 3.13 1.97 26.37
CA LYS A 108 3.27 3.27 27.04
C LYS A 108 2.28 3.41 28.19
N GLU A 109 1.01 3.09 27.96
CA GLU A 109 -0.05 3.14 28.98
C GLU A 109 0.26 2.20 30.16
N GLN A 110 0.67 0.95 29.89
CA GLN A 110 1.07 -0.01 30.93
C GLN A 110 2.26 0.48 31.76
N TRP A 111 3.30 1.02 31.13
CA TRP A 111 4.46 1.54 31.85
C TRP A 111 4.13 2.79 32.66
N GLN A 112 3.28 3.65 32.12
CA GLN A 112 2.78 4.83 32.83
C GLN A 112 1.96 4.41 34.07
N GLU A 113 1.09 3.42 33.95
CA GLU A 113 0.34 2.87 35.09
C GLU A 113 1.27 2.28 36.16
N ARG A 114 2.23 1.45 35.76
CA ARG A 114 3.23 0.87 36.68
C ARG A 114 4.02 1.95 37.41
N ALA A 115 4.50 2.96 36.69
CA ALA A 115 5.22 4.08 37.28
C ALA A 115 4.34 4.87 38.27
N ASN A 116 3.08 5.12 37.92
CA ASN A 116 2.12 5.81 38.80
C ASN A 116 1.82 5.03 40.08
N VAL A 117 1.70 3.70 40.01
CA VAL A 117 1.50 2.85 41.19
C VAL A 117 2.71 2.92 42.12
N LEU A 118 3.92 2.79 41.57
CA LEU A 118 5.16 2.89 42.34
C LEU A 118 5.33 4.29 42.95
N LEU A 119 5.04 5.35 42.19
CA LEU A 119 5.07 6.72 42.68
C LEU A 119 4.12 6.93 43.87
N LYS A 120 2.88 6.41 43.77
CA LYS A 120 1.92 6.46 44.87
C LYS A 120 2.43 5.70 46.09
N LEU A 121 3.01 4.51 45.92
CA LEU A 121 3.59 3.74 47.02
C LEU A 121 4.72 4.51 47.72
N VAL A 122 5.65 5.09 46.96
CA VAL A 122 6.76 5.88 47.50
C VAL A 122 6.26 7.12 48.25
N ARG A 123 5.22 7.78 47.73
CA ARG A 123 4.54 8.89 48.42
C ARG A 123 3.92 8.45 49.75
N THR A 124 3.32 7.25 49.81
CA THR A 124 2.79 6.71 51.09
C THR A 124 3.88 6.41 52.11
N MET A 125 5.11 6.13 51.66
CA MET A 125 6.29 5.95 52.52
C MET A 125 6.90 7.28 52.99
N GLY A 126 6.32 8.43 52.63
CA GLY A 126 6.76 9.76 53.08
C GLY A 126 7.83 10.41 52.22
N VAL A 127 8.21 9.81 51.08
CA VAL A 127 9.16 10.42 50.14
C VAL A 127 8.40 11.25 49.11
N ASN A 128 8.58 12.57 49.15
CA ASN A 128 7.94 13.49 48.21
C ASN A 128 8.77 13.58 46.92
N TYR A 129 8.23 13.08 45.82
CA TYR A 129 8.88 13.11 44.50
C TYR A 129 8.18 14.17 43.61
N PRO A 130 8.94 15.06 42.94
CA PRO A 130 8.39 16.13 42.12
C PRO A 130 7.59 15.58 40.94
N ASP A 131 6.46 16.24 40.62
CA ASP A 131 5.70 15.90 39.42
C ASP A 131 6.50 16.32 38.18
N PHE A 132 6.66 15.38 37.25
CA PHE A 132 7.20 15.72 35.94
C PHE A 132 6.12 16.41 35.09
N PRO A 133 6.50 17.44 34.31
CA PRO A 133 5.57 18.00 33.34
C PRO A 133 5.12 16.90 32.37
N PRO A 134 3.84 16.87 31.97
CA PRO A 134 3.39 15.91 30.97
C PRO A 134 4.23 16.07 29.70
N ASP A 135 4.64 14.96 29.11
CA ASP A 135 5.30 14.93 27.79
C ASP A 135 4.47 15.79 26.83
N GLN A 136 5.00 16.97 26.49
CA GLN A 136 4.35 17.82 25.51
C GLN A 136 4.44 17.12 24.16
N LEU A 137 3.30 16.94 23.50
CA LEU A 137 3.24 16.42 22.14
C LEU A 137 3.86 17.46 21.19
N GLN A 138 5.19 17.54 21.10
CA GLN A 138 5.88 18.49 20.23
C GLN A 138 5.64 18.21 18.72
N TYR A 139 4.99 17.09 18.39
CA TYR A 139 4.79 16.63 17.00
C TYR A 139 3.34 16.23 16.68
N ALA A 140 2.33 16.68 17.46
CA ALA A 140 0.94 16.29 17.18
C ALA A 140 0.36 16.88 15.87
N ASP A 141 0.95 17.97 15.35
CA ASP A 141 0.39 18.75 14.23
C ASP A 141 1.38 18.96 13.05
N ALA A 142 2.01 17.90 12.54
CA ALA A 142 2.77 17.93 11.27
C ALA A 142 2.27 16.88 10.28
#